data_AF-A0A146MB38-F1
#
_entry.id   AF-A0A146MB38-F1
#
_cell.length_a   1.000
_cell.length_b   1.000
_cell.length_c   1.000
_cell.angle_alpha   90.00
_cell.angle_beta   90.00
_cell.angle_gamma   90.00
#
_symmetry.space_group_name_H-M   'P 1'
#
loop_
_entity.id
_entity.type
_entity.pdbx_description
1 polymer ?
#
loop_
_entity_poly.entity_id
_entity_poly.type
_entity_poly.pdbx_seq_one_letter_code
_entity_poly.pdbx_strand_id
1 'polypeptide(L)'
;TCRYCEEDGSTEDIPHILTQWSKFRPSVVNLETAENRMVKAWYMDDSSEDQRLEHHRSPPEFVDLAVLEKSTGVEYIKIEDIENLANNEQLSVLMKKRGYTYEDQITCSKECLPNYEEKIKSFFAEHLHTDEEIRLVLEGSGYFDVRDPADRWIRI
;
A
#
# COMPACT_ATOMS: atom_id res chain seq x y z
N THR A 1 21.74 -15.48 6.80
CA THR A 1 22.38 -14.73 7.90
C THR A 1 22.33 -13.26 7.56
N CYS A 2 21.35 -12.55 8.13
CA CYS A 2 21.23 -11.09 7.97
C CYS A 2 22.33 -10.43 8.81
N ARG A 3 23.16 -9.58 8.20
CA ARG A 3 24.25 -8.87 8.87
C ARG A 3 23.81 -7.44 9.15
N TYR A 4 23.50 -7.17 10.41
CA TYR A 4 23.53 -5.84 11.00
C TYR A 4 24.97 -5.60 11.45
N CYS A 5 25.63 -4.56 10.93
CA CYS A 5 26.87 -4.02 11.48
C CYS A 5 26.77 -2.48 11.46
N GLU A 6 27.23 -1.90 12.56
CA GLU A 6 27.05 -0.54 13.05
C GLU A 6 27.99 0.50 12.42
N GLU A 7 27.69 1.76 12.77
CA GLU A 7 28.49 3.01 12.72
C GLU A 7 28.75 3.56 11.31
N ASP A 8 28.63 4.87 11.01
CA ASP A 8 29.18 6.05 11.69
C ASP A 8 28.54 7.37 11.17
N GLY A 9 28.64 8.43 11.98
CA GLY A 9 28.01 9.72 11.72
C GLY A 9 28.70 10.60 10.68
N SER A 10 27.91 11.18 9.78
CA SER A 10 28.15 12.49 9.18
C SER A 10 26.82 13.08 8.68
N THR A 11 26.56 14.33 9.02
CA THR A 11 25.38 15.10 8.62
C THR A 11 25.65 15.77 7.27
N GLU A 12 25.02 15.28 6.20
CA GLU A 12 24.76 16.08 4.98
C GLU A 12 23.38 15.71 4.44
N ASP A 13 22.54 16.74 4.27
CA ASP A 13 21.18 16.66 3.73
C ASP A 13 21.19 16.12 2.29
N ILE A 14 20.74 14.88 2.12
CA ILE A 14 20.39 14.28 0.82
C ILE A 14 19.06 13.54 1.04
N PRO A 15 18.08 13.58 0.10
CA PRO A 15 16.79 12.94 0.30
C PRO A 15 17.02 11.44 0.39
N HIS A 16 17.05 10.95 1.63
CA HIS A 16 17.24 9.55 1.93
C HIS A 16 15.96 8.86 1.61
N ILE A 17 15.99 8.38 0.40
CA ILE A 17 15.13 7.35 0.05
C ILE A 17 16.08 6.11 -0.08
N LEU A 18 15.85 5.11 0.80
CA LEU A 18 16.43 3.75 0.87
C LEU A 18 15.50 2.54 0.59
N THR A 19 15.69 1.74 -0.49
CA THR A 19 15.23 0.32 -0.44
C THR A 19 15.76 -0.61 -1.49
N GLN A 20 15.71 -1.88 -1.09
CA GLN A 20 16.59 -2.95 -1.51
C GLN A 20 15.78 -4.25 -1.59
N TRP A 21 16.08 -5.04 -2.62
CA TRP A 21 15.51 -6.35 -2.88
C TRP A 21 16.53 -7.47 -2.62
N SER A 22 16.07 -8.61 -2.10
CA SER A 22 16.79 -9.87 -2.23
C SER A 22 15.85 -11.03 -2.57
N LYS A 23 16.26 -11.83 -3.56
CA LYS A 23 15.51 -12.95 -4.18
C LYS A 23 15.37 -14.14 -3.25
N PHE A 24 14.22 -14.83 -3.26
CA PHE A 24 14.17 -16.29 -3.08
C PHE A 24 12.99 -16.93 -3.83
N ARG A 25 13.21 -18.15 -4.34
CA ARG A 25 12.34 -18.91 -5.27
C ARG A 25 11.06 -19.46 -4.59
N PRO A 26 9.90 -19.49 -5.25
CA PRO A 26 8.75 -20.22 -4.72
C PRO A 26 8.77 -21.69 -5.15
N SER A 27 8.60 -22.57 -4.18
CA SER A 27 8.14 -23.94 -4.39
C SER A 27 6.60 -23.96 -4.34
N VAL A 28 6.01 -24.27 -5.49
CA VAL A 28 4.65 -24.80 -5.72
C VAL A 28 3.52 -24.07 -4.96
N VAL A 29 2.84 -23.15 -5.65
CA VAL A 29 1.54 -22.63 -5.22
C VAL A 29 0.46 -23.15 -6.16
N ASN A 30 -0.56 -23.78 -5.58
CA ASN A 30 -1.70 -24.34 -6.29
C ASN A 30 -2.41 -23.27 -7.13
N LEU A 31 -2.54 -23.56 -8.42
CA LEU A 31 -3.34 -22.83 -9.40
C LEU A 31 -4.83 -23.13 -9.19
N GLU A 32 -5.44 -22.54 -8.17
CA GLU A 32 -6.91 -22.51 -8.08
C GLU A 32 -7.39 -21.06 -7.94
N THR A 33 -7.95 -20.59 -9.07
CA THR A 33 -8.70 -19.35 -9.32
C THR A 33 -7.99 -18.01 -9.13
N ALA A 34 -7.19 -17.64 -10.15
CA ALA A 34 -6.91 -16.25 -10.49
C ALA A 34 -8.15 -15.56 -11.09
N GLU A 35 -9.29 -15.60 -10.39
CA GLU A 35 -10.39 -14.67 -10.67
C GLU A 35 -9.88 -13.26 -10.34
N ASN A 36 -9.88 -12.42 -11.37
CA ASN A 36 -9.47 -11.03 -11.39
C ASN A 36 -9.88 -10.28 -10.08
N ARG A 37 -8.96 -10.20 -9.11
CA ARG A 37 -9.13 -9.44 -7.86
C ARG A 37 -9.19 -7.95 -8.21
N MET A 38 -10.37 -7.47 -8.59
CA MET A 38 -10.60 -6.05 -8.82
C MET A 38 -10.65 -5.32 -7.48
N VAL A 39 -9.98 -4.18 -7.42
CA VAL A 39 -10.06 -3.27 -6.27
C VAL A 39 -11.50 -2.79 -6.10
N LYS A 40 -11.94 -2.73 -4.85
CA LYS A 40 -13.28 -2.26 -4.47
C LYS A 40 -13.10 -1.09 -3.52
N ALA A 41 -14.06 -0.17 -3.51
CA ALA A 41 -14.15 0.86 -2.49
C ALA A 41 -15.59 0.96 -1.99
N TRP A 42 -15.80 1.31 -0.72
CA TRP A 42 -17.13 1.47 -0.13
C TRP A 42 -17.12 2.42 1.05
N TYR A 43 -18.28 3.01 1.35
CA TYR A 43 -18.45 3.79 2.57
C TYR A 43 -18.55 2.90 3.80
N MET A 44 -17.88 3.32 4.87
CA MET A 44 -17.84 2.59 6.13
C MET A 44 -19.06 2.88 7.01
N ASP A 45 -19.42 1.91 7.85
CA ASP A 45 -20.29 2.12 9.02
C ASP A 45 -19.58 2.91 10.14
N ASP A 46 -20.34 3.26 11.19
CA ASP A 46 -19.83 3.99 12.36
C ASP A 46 -19.51 3.04 13.54
N SER A 47 -19.31 1.74 13.26
CA SER A 47 -19.06 0.73 14.30
C SER A 47 -17.67 0.87 14.90
N SER A 48 -17.55 0.66 16.21
CA SER A 48 -16.27 0.61 16.93
C SER A 48 -15.74 -0.83 17.08
N GLU A 49 -16.21 -1.76 16.23
CA GLU A 49 -15.72 -3.14 16.19
C GLU A 49 -14.26 -3.23 15.69
N ASP A 50 -13.74 -4.45 15.51
CA ASP A 50 -12.38 -4.64 15.03
C ASP A 50 -12.20 -3.97 13.66
N GLN A 51 -11.37 -2.92 13.62
CA GLN A 51 -11.02 -2.13 12.44
C GLN A 51 -10.61 -2.95 11.20
N ARG A 52 -10.19 -4.22 11.38
CA ARG A 52 -9.80 -5.13 10.31
C ARG A 52 -10.99 -5.78 9.59
N LEU A 53 -12.21 -5.65 10.10
CA LEU A 53 -13.41 -6.13 9.44
C LEU A 53 -13.76 -5.27 8.22
N GLU A 54 -14.72 -5.66 7.39
CA GLU A 54 -15.05 -4.89 6.18
C GLU A 54 -15.75 -3.55 6.50
N HIS A 55 -16.48 -3.45 7.62
CA HIS A 55 -17.23 -2.25 8.02
C HIS A 55 -18.21 -1.74 6.95
N HIS A 56 -18.89 -2.65 6.24
CA HIS A 56 -19.94 -2.25 5.30
C HIS A 56 -21.15 -1.63 6.00
N ARG A 57 -21.65 -0.52 5.45
CA ARG A 57 -23.00 -0.02 5.77
C ARG A 57 -24.07 -1.07 5.47
N SER A 58 -25.24 -0.89 6.07
CA SER A 58 -26.43 -1.71 5.79
C SER A 58 -27.55 -0.83 5.22
N PRO A 59 -27.81 -0.88 3.89
CA PRO A 59 -27.17 -1.73 2.87
C PRO A 59 -25.75 -1.26 2.48
N PRO A 60 -24.93 -2.14 1.85
CA PRO A 60 -23.60 -1.75 1.36
C PRO A 60 -23.66 -0.63 0.34
N GLU A 61 -22.74 0.33 0.45
CA GLU A 61 -22.66 1.51 -0.40
C GLU A 61 -21.28 1.56 -1.07
N PHE A 62 -21.16 0.94 -2.25
CA PHE A 62 -19.91 0.90 -3.02
C PHE A 62 -19.61 2.22 -3.72
N VAL A 63 -18.32 2.48 -3.93
CA VAL A 63 -17.79 3.66 -4.62
C VAL A 63 -17.03 3.21 -5.86
N ASP A 64 -17.41 3.74 -7.02
CA ASP A 64 -16.68 3.52 -8.27
C ASP A 64 -15.30 4.20 -8.21
N LEU A 65 -14.27 3.57 -8.79
CA LEU A 65 -12.91 4.12 -8.79
C LEU A 65 -12.81 5.52 -9.41
N ALA A 66 -13.62 5.82 -10.44
CA ALA A 66 -13.67 7.15 -11.04
C ALA A 66 -14.29 8.20 -10.10
N VAL A 67 -15.24 7.81 -9.25
CA VAL A 67 -15.81 8.68 -8.22
C VAL A 67 -14.82 8.88 -7.08
N LEU A 68 -14.13 7.82 -6.67
CA LEU A 68 -13.05 7.87 -5.68
C LEU A 68 -11.98 8.87 -6.13
N GLU A 69 -11.40 8.70 -7.32
CA GLU A 69 -10.38 9.60 -7.88
C GLU A 69 -10.86 11.05 -7.91
N LYS A 70 -12.06 11.30 -8.43
CA LYS A 70 -12.60 12.66 -8.54
C LYS A 70 -12.87 13.32 -7.18
N SER A 71 -13.24 12.54 -6.17
CA SER A 71 -13.69 13.07 -4.88
C SER A 71 -12.56 13.16 -3.84
N THR A 72 -11.59 12.24 -3.86
CA THR A 72 -10.50 12.16 -2.88
C THR A 72 -9.12 12.41 -3.49
N GLY A 73 -8.97 12.34 -4.81
CA GLY A 73 -7.68 12.38 -5.49
C GLY A 73 -6.94 11.04 -5.52
N VAL A 74 -7.52 9.97 -4.96
CA VAL A 74 -6.89 8.65 -4.94
C VAL A 74 -6.94 8.01 -6.33
N GLU A 75 -5.76 7.76 -6.91
CA GLU A 75 -5.62 7.06 -8.19
C GLU A 75 -5.35 5.56 -7.97
N TYR A 76 -6.03 4.71 -8.73
CA TYR A 76 -5.72 3.28 -8.82
C TYR A 76 -5.09 2.95 -10.16
N ILE A 77 -3.93 2.28 -10.13
CA ILE A 77 -3.25 1.80 -11.32
C ILE A 77 -2.94 0.32 -11.15
N LYS A 78 -3.48 -0.51 -12.04
CA LYS A 78 -3.12 -1.92 -12.11
C LYS A 78 -1.76 -2.07 -12.81
N ILE A 79 -0.79 -2.62 -12.10
CA ILE A 79 0.49 -3.04 -12.67
C ILE A 79 0.41 -4.55 -12.96
N GLU A 80 0.54 -4.91 -14.24
CA GLU A 80 0.61 -6.31 -14.66
C GLU A 80 2.05 -6.85 -14.49
N ASP A 81 2.26 -8.18 -14.46
CA ASP A 81 3.58 -8.82 -14.35
C ASP A 81 4.43 -8.32 -13.16
N ILE A 82 3.86 -8.45 -11.95
CA ILE A 82 4.52 -8.06 -10.69
C ILE A 82 5.73 -8.94 -10.34
N GLU A 83 5.89 -10.10 -10.98
CA GLU A 83 7.03 -10.99 -10.79
C GLU A 83 8.32 -10.46 -11.45
N ASN A 84 8.19 -9.51 -12.38
CA ASN A 84 9.28 -8.95 -13.16
C ASN A 84 9.29 -7.41 -13.17
N LEU A 85 9.13 -6.80 -11.99
CA LEU A 85 9.11 -5.32 -11.84
C LEU A 85 10.32 -4.63 -12.46
N ALA A 86 11.51 -5.23 -12.34
CA ALA A 86 12.76 -4.66 -12.85
C ALA A 86 12.74 -4.41 -14.38
N ASN A 87 11.94 -5.17 -15.13
CA ASN A 87 11.77 -5.00 -16.57
C ASN A 87 10.34 -4.56 -16.94
N ASN A 88 9.55 -4.13 -15.96
CA ASN A 88 8.18 -3.72 -16.18
C ASN A 88 8.14 -2.34 -16.84
N GLU A 89 7.80 -2.30 -18.12
CA GLU A 89 7.74 -1.06 -18.89
C GLU A 89 6.66 -0.10 -18.38
N GLN A 90 5.50 -0.63 -17.97
CA GLN A 90 4.40 0.17 -17.44
C GLN A 90 4.82 0.93 -16.17
N LEU A 91 5.43 0.22 -15.22
CA LEU A 91 5.95 0.81 -13.99
C LEU A 91 7.06 1.82 -14.29
N SER A 92 8.01 1.46 -15.17
CA SER A 92 9.12 2.33 -15.55
C SER A 92 8.65 3.64 -16.19
N VAL A 93 7.63 3.59 -17.05
CA VAL A 93 7.03 4.78 -17.67
C VAL A 93 6.28 5.62 -16.65
N LEU A 94 5.53 4.98 -15.75
CA LEU A 94 4.80 5.67 -14.67
C LEU A 94 5.76 6.43 -13.74
N MET A 95 6.81 5.75 -13.25
CA MET A 95 7.81 6.35 -12.38
C MET A 95 8.50 7.55 -13.04
N LYS A 96 8.91 7.41 -14.31
CA LYS A 96 9.53 8.52 -15.07
C LYS A 96 8.57 9.69 -15.28
N LYS A 97 7.30 9.41 -15.59
CA LYS A 97 6.27 10.44 -15.82
C LYS A 97 5.98 11.24 -14.55
N ARG A 98 5.92 10.56 -13.41
CA ARG A 98 5.58 11.16 -12.11
C ARG A 98 6.81 11.66 -11.34
N GLY A 99 8.02 11.35 -11.80
CA GLY A 99 9.26 11.75 -11.13
C GLY A 99 9.56 10.93 -9.88
N TYR A 100 9.06 9.69 -9.78
CA TYR A 100 9.38 8.79 -8.66
C TYR A 100 10.81 8.30 -8.81
N THR A 101 11.73 8.92 -8.08
CA THR A 101 13.16 8.58 -8.10
C THR A 101 13.54 7.52 -7.08
N TYR A 102 12.56 6.99 -6.37
CA TYR A 102 12.76 6.02 -5.33
C TYR A 102 11.57 5.08 -5.12
N GLU A 103 11.87 3.90 -4.61
CA GLU A 103 10.92 2.88 -4.19
C GLU A 103 11.35 2.23 -2.87
N ASP A 104 10.37 1.85 -2.02
CA ASP A 104 10.52 0.91 -0.91
C ASP A 104 9.64 -0.31 -0.88
N GLN A 105 10.16 -1.35 -0.21
CA GLN A 105 9.48 -2.60 0.02
C GLN A 105 9.53 -2.92 1.51
N ILE A 106 8.34 -3.07 2.07
CA ILE A 106 8.12 -3.49 3.43
C ILE A 106 7.26 -4.75 3.44
N THR A 107 7.56 -5.67 4.36
CA THR A 107 6.69 -6.82 4.64
C THR A 107 6.01 -6.59 5.98
N CYS A 108 4.73 -6.23 5.95
CA CYS A 108 3.93 -5.93 7.13
C CYS A 108 3.45 -7.21 7.83
N SER A 109 4.36 -7.94 8.46
CA SER A 109 4.04 -9.10 9.32
C SER A 109 4.70 -8.96 10.70
N LYS A 110 4.20 -9.72 11.68
CA LYS A 110 4.75 -9.73 13.04
C LYS A 110 6.22 -10.15 13.07
N GLU A 111 6.61 -11.03 12.14
CA GLU A 111 7.94 -11.61 12.05
C GLU A 111 8.92 -10.69 11.32
N CYS A 112 8.44 -9.89 10.35
CA CYS A 112 9.29 -9.12 9.45
C CYS A 112 9.36 -7.63 9.79
N LEU A 113 8.38 -7.08 10.50
CA LEU A 113 8.30 -5.66 10.81
C LEU A 113 8.75 -5.37 12.25
N PRO A 114 9.91 -4.71 12.47
CA PRO A 114 10.35 -4.31 13.80
C PRO A 114 9.32 -3.36 14.44
N ASN A 115 9.06 -3.56 15.74
CA ASN A 115 8.03 -2.82 16.49
C ASN A 115 6.64 -2.90 15.84
N TYR A 116 6.28 -4.08 15.30
CA TYR A 116 5.03 -4.32 14.57
C TYR A 116 3.80 -3.71 15.26
N GLU A 117 3.58 -3.98 16.54
CA GLU A 117 2.37 -3.54 17.25
C GLU A 117 2.27 -2.00 17.38
N GLU A 118 3.40 -1.29 17.44
CA GLU A 118 3.43 0.17 17.45
C GLU A 118 3.25 0.73 16.04
N LYS A 119 3.92 0.14 15.05
CA LYS A 119 3.84 0.58 13.65
C LYS A 119 2.45 0.40 13.06
N ILE A 120 1.78 -0.72 13.35
CA ILE A 120 0.40 -0.96 12.88
C ILE A 120 -0.57 0.06 13.49
N LYS A 121 -0.36 0.46 14.75
CA LYS A 121 -1.15 1.54 15.36
C LYS A 121 -0.90 2.89 14.68
N SER A 122 0.36 3.21 14.35
CA SER A 122 0.67 4.45 13.64
C SER A 122 0.12 4.48 12.22
N PHE A 123 0.13 3.35 11.51
CA PHE A 123 -0.45 3.26 10.16
C PHE A 123 -1.97 3.45 10.17
N PHE A 124 -2.64 2.99 11.22
CA PHE A 124 -4.10 3.12 11.34
C PHE A 124 -4.55 4.49 11.87
N ALA A 125 -3.74 5.16 12.69
CA ALA A 125 -4.07 6.50 13.17
C ALA A 125 -4.23 7.46 11.98
N GLU A 126 -5.31 8.22 11.92
CA GLU A 126 -5.54 9.20 10.85
C GLU A 126 -4.37 10.19 10.77
N HIS A 127 -3.78 10.32 9.58
CA HIS A 127 -2.64 11.20 9.32
C HIS A 127 -2.66 11.71 7.87
N LEU A 128 -1.85 12.75 7.63
CA LEU A 128 -1.67 13.36 6.31
C LEU A 128 -0.18 13.47 6.01
N HIS A 129 0.16 13.31 4.73
CA HIS A 129 1.49 13.55 4.21
C HIS A 129 1.51 14.82 3.37
N THR A 130 2.63 15.54 3.40
CA THR A 130 2.87 16.70 2.52
C THR A 130 3.08 16.30 1.08
N ASP A 131 3.57 15.08 0.89
CA ASP A 131 3.89 14.45 -0.38
C ASP A 131 2.90 13.31 -0.68
N GLU A 132 2.86 12.84 -1.92
CA GLU A 132 2.01 11.73 -2.33
C GLU A 132 2.40 10.43 -1.59
N GLU A 133 1.41 9.71 -1.07
CA GLU A 133 1.59 8.34 -0.60
C GLU A 133 1.31 7.35 -1.73
N ILE A 134 2.35 6.64 -2.17
CA ILE A 134 2.26 5.66 -3.25
C ILE A 134 2.59 4.27 -2.71
N ARG A 135 1.75 3.29 -3.00
CA ARG A 135 1.90 1.89 -2.54
C ARG A 135 1.62 0.92 -3.68
N LEU A 136 2.58 0.06 -3.97
CA LEU A 136 2.40 -1.08 -4.87
C LEU A 136 2.29 -2.35 -4.02
N VAL A 137 1.11 -2.99 -4.01
CA VAL A 137 0.87 -4.22 -3.25
C VAL A 137 1.35 -5.42 -4.06
N LEU A 138 2.38 -6.10 -3.56
CA LEU A 138 3.01 -7.25 -4.23
C LEU A 138 2.40 -8.58 -3.76
N GLU A 139 2.14 -8.68 -2.46
CA GLU A 139 1.58 -9.87 -1.82
C GLU A 139 0.65 -9.45 -0.68
N GLY A 140 -0.31 -10.33 -0.35
CA GLY A 140 -1.27 -10.09 0.72
C GLY A 140 -2.40 -9.15 0.33
N SER A 141 -2.98 -8.48 1.34
CA SER A 141 -4.07 -7.51 1.22
C SER A 141 -4.13 -6.63 2.46
N GLY A 142 -4.77 -5.47 2.33
CA GLY A 142 -5.02 -4.54 3.42
C GLY A 142 -6.06 -3.52 3.00
N TYR A 143 -6.39 -2.60 3.92
CA TYR A 143 -7.32 -1.50 3.64
C TYR A 143 -6.60 -0.16 3.68
N PHE A 144 -7.01 0.75 2.80
CA PHE A 144 -6.71 2.18 2.91
C PHE A 144 -8.02 2.93 3.10
N ASP A 145 -8.11 3.65 4.23
CA ASP A 145 -9.28 4.45 4.55
C ASP A 145 -8.99 5.92 4.25
N VAL A 146 -9.86 6.57 3.49
CA VAL A 146 -9.72 7.97 3.09
C VAL A 146 -11.00 8.76 3.33
N ARG A 147 -10.87 10.07 3.53
CA ARG A 147 -12.01 10.98 3.69
C ARG A 147 -12.48 11.51 2.35
N ASP A 148 -13.79 11.53 2.16
CA ASP A 148 -14.41 12.30 1.07
C ASP A 148 -14.62 13.78 1.46
N PRO A 149 -15.06 14.66 0.53
CA PRO A 149 -15.28 16.08 0.82
C PRO A 149 -16.38 16.37 1.86
N ALA A 150 -17.20 15.37 2.21
CA ALA A 150 -18.22 15.46 3.25
C ALA A 150 -17.74 14.84 4.57
N ASP A 151 -16.44 14.62 4.72
CA ASP A 151 -15.79 14.04 5.90
C ASP A 151 -16.29 12.63 6.23
N ARG A 152 -16.61 11.82 5.21
CA ARG A 152 -17.02 10.41 5.38
C ARG A 152 -15.89 9.48 5.01
N TRP A 153 -15.73 8.39 5.77
CA TRP A 153 -14.75 7.34 5.48
C TRP A 153 -15.16 6.47 4.29
N ILE A 154 -14.26 6.35 3.33
CA ILE A 154 -14.29 5.38 2.23
C ILE A 154 -13.13 4.40 2.47
N ARG A 155 -13.44 3.11 2.51
CA ARG A 155 -12.48 2.01 2.57
C ARG A 155 -12.19 1.49 1.18
N ILE A 156 -10.90 1.26 0.88
CA ILE A 156 -10.36 0.70 -0.37
C ILE A 156 -9.67 -0.64 -0.06
#